data_AF-A0A9E3M6A3-F1
#
_entry.id   AF-A0A9E3M6A3-F1
#
_cell.length_a   1.000
_cell.length_b   1.000
_cell.length_c   1.000
_cell.angle_alpha   90.00
_cell.angle_beta   90.00
_cell.angle_gamma   90.00
#
_symmetry.space_group_name_H-M   'P 1'
#
loop_
_entity.id
_entity.type
_entity.pdbx_description
1 polymer ?
#
loop_
_entity_poly.entity_id
_entity_poly.type
_entity_poly.pdbx_seq_one_letter_code
_entity_poly.pdbx_strand_id
1 'polypeptide(L)'
;MTRHRTLKAIHLAGTAWFILCVGYILAFALRQAGVHWWIIFSISGHSTLIVLLMVSLYSFALFRDAGRSQTIQVEHPLTNTNYYKVFYVVIPLLGGLAGCVGMIGVSAIKQFLLGIALGTLGATFLVWVILDPVTALLEMLLPAASRKHRAERLANAKIEREERRRKREHQLAEALAKDESDRRRWQEALKPQAEKLAGLLATNTVDFRQAERKAAEMGIKAWQIGGLGCMRQLRDMAIGIYREQNQNKAIVDYISSWWDGIGRWRSPSLQEMINL
;
A
#
# COMPACT_ATOMS: atom_id res chain seq x y z
N MET A 1 -3.32 2.39 22.59
CA MET A 1 -2.72 2.82 21.30
C MET A 1 -1.48 1.96 21.03
N THR A 2 -1.46 1.21 19.94
CA THR A 2 -0.52 0.08 19.77
C THR A 2 0.89 0.55 19.40
N ARG A 3 1.92 0.04 20.10
CA ARG A 3 3.37 0.25 19.87
C ARG A 3 3.83 0.15 18.41
N HIS A 4 3.10 -0.62 17.61
CA HIS A 4 3.32 -0.73 16.17
C HIS A 4 3.03 0.58 15.41
N ARG A 5 2.01 1.35 15.82
CA ARG A 5 1.67 2.63 15.20
C ARG A 5 2.73 3.70 15.48
N THR A 6 3.28 3.75 16.69
CA THR A 6 4.33 4.71 17.05
C THR A 6 5.63 4.41 16.30
N LEU A 7 6.06 3.16 16.23
CA LEU A 7 7.24 2.76 15.44
C LEU A 7 7.08 3.10 13.95
N LYS A 8 5.88 2.86 13.39
CA LYS A 8 5.58 3.21 11.99
C LYS A 8 5.64 4.72 11.75
N ALA A 9 5.14 5.52 12.69
CA ALA A 9 5.18 6.97 12.60
C ALA A 9 6.63 7.50 12.69
N ILE A 10 7.42 7.00 13.65
CA ILE A 10 8.84 7.37 13.79
C ILE A 10 9.63 6.97 12.55
N HIS A 11 9.39 5.77 12.00
CA HIS A 11 10.03 5.34 10.77
C HIS A 11 9.67 6.21 9.57
N LEU A 12 8.39 6.62 9.45
CA LEU A 12 7.97 7.53 8.39
C LEU A 12 8.63 8.90 8.54
N ALA A 13 8.65 9.45 9.75
CA ALA A 13 9.29 10.73 10.06
C ALA A 13 10.81 10.68 9.79
N GLY A 14 11.50 9.61 10.23
CA GLY A 14 12.92 9.42 9.99
C GLY A 14 13.25 9.23 8.51
N THR A 15 12.40 8.52 7.76
CA THR A 15 12.57 8.39 6.30
C THR A 15 12.40 9.75 5.62
N ALA A 16 11.34 10.50 5.96
CA ALA A 16 11.11 11.82 5.39
C ALA A 16 12.25 12.79 5.71
N TRP A 17 12.74 12.78 6.95
CA TRP A 17 13.89 13.55 7.39
C TRP A 17 15.15 13.22 6.59
N PHE A 18 15.46 11.94 6.45
CA PHE A 18 16.61 11.49 5.66
C PHE A 18 16.53 11.96 4.20
N ILE A 19 15.36 11.81 3.56
CA ILE A 19 15.14 12.27 2.18
C ILE A 19 15.36 13.80 2.07
N LEU A 20 14.87 14.57 3.05
CA LEU A 20 15.09 16.02 3.08
C LEU A 20 16.58 16.36 3.23
N CYS A 21 17.33 15.67 4.09
CA CYS A 21 18.77 15.87 4.25
C CYS A 21 19.53 15.54 2.96
N VAL A 22 19.23 14.41 2.33
CA VAL A 22 19.81 14.01 1.03
C VAL A 22 19.50 15.04 -0.05
N GLY A 23 18.24 15.46 -0.16
CA GLY A 23 17.80 16.49 -1.11
C GLY A 23 18.46 17.84 -0.88
N TYR A 24 18.65 18.24 0.39
CA TYR A 24 19.36 19.46 0.75
C TYR A 24 20.84 19.40 0.34
N ILE A 25 21.54 18.30 0.64
CA ILE A 25 22.94 18.10 0.23
C ILE A 25 23.06 18.15 -1.29
N LEU A 26 22.16 17.48 -2.01
CA LEU A 26 22.16 17.47 -3.46
C LEU A 26 21.93 18.88 -4.04
N ALA A 27 20.91 19.60 -3.56
CA ALA A 27 20.63 20.96 -4.00
C ALA A 27 21.78 21.93 -3.66
N PHE A 28 22.39 21.77 -2.48
CA PHE A 28 23.55 22.56 -2.06
C PHE A 28 24.77 22.28 -2.94
N ALA A 29 25.08 21.02 -3.22
CA ALA A 29 26.17 20.62 -4.10
C ALA A 29 25.93 21.12 -5.54
N LEU A 30 24.71 21.00 -6.07
CA LEU A 30 24.34 21.54 -7.38
C LEU A 30 24.50 23.06 -7.45
N ARG A 31 24.11 23.77 -6.39
CA ARG A 31 24.26 25.22 -6.31
C ARG A 31 25.73 25.65 -6.22
N GLN A 32 26.57 24.90 -5.51
CA GLN A 32 28.00 25.18 -5.43
C GLN A 32 28.73 24.86 -6.74
N ALA A 33 28.30 23.83 -7.47
CA ALA A 33 28.92 23.42 -8.73
C ALA A 33 28.62 24.38 -9.91
N GLY A 34 27.55 25.16 -9.86
CA GLY A 34 27.14 26.04 -10.96
C GLY A 34 26.75 25.27 -12.25
N VAL A 35 26.49 25.98 -13.34
CA VAL A 35 25.97 25.44 -14.64
C VAL A 35 27.00 24.57 -15.41
N HIS A 36 28.21 24.35 -14.88
CA HIS A 36 29.26 23.58 -15.55
C HIS A 36 29.23 22.09 -15.18
N TRP A 37 28.12 21.42 -15.49
CA TRP A 37 27.87 19.99 -15.24
C TRP A 37 28.96 19.05 -15.78
N TRP A 38 29.75 19.47 -16.76
CA TRP A 38 30.75 18.64 -17.43
C TRP A 38 32.04 18.40 -16.63
N ILE A 39 32.34 19.17 -15.58
CA ILE A 39 33.64 19.11 -14.87
C ILE A 39 33.58 18.25 -13.59
N ILE A 40 32.38 17.81 -13.18
CA ILE A 40 32.17 17.04 -11.93
C ILE A 40 32.81 15.63 -11.98
N PHE A 41 33.24 15.17 -13.17
CA PHE A 41 34.03 13.93 -13.30
C PHE A 41 35.53 14.08 -12.98
N SER A 42 36.04 15.29 -12.71
CA SER A 42 37.42 15.48 -12.25
C SER A 42 37.49 15.53 -10.72
N ILE A 43 37.86 14.38 -10.12
CA ILE A 43 38.69 14.22 -8.90
C ILE A 43 38.70 15.43 -7.94
N SER A 44 37.53 15.86 -7.46
CA SER A 44 37.41 16.86 -6.38
C SER A 44 36.40 16.34 -5.37
N GLY A 45 36.49 16.76 -4.10
CA GLY A 45 35.71 16.21 -2.97
C GLY A 45 34.18 16.18 -3.15
N HIS A 46 33.65 16.90 -4.15
CA HIS A 46 32.24 16.83 -4.56
C HIS A 46 31.88 15.50 -5.22
N SER A 47 32.80 14.87 -5.97
CA SER A 47 32.62 13.51 -6.51
C SER A 47 32.49 12.50 -5.38
N THR A 48 33.22 12.64 -4.28
CA THR A 48 33.10 11.76 -3.12
C THR A 48 31.72 11.87 -2.49
N LEU A 49 31.15 13.07 -2.37
CA LEU A 49 29.79 13.26 -1.85
C LEU A 49 28.73 12.68 -2.77
N ILE A 50 28.88 12.82 -4.09
CA ILE A 50 27.95 12.24 -5.07
C ILE A 50 28.06 10.71 -5.08
N VAL A 51 29.27 10.16 -5.01
CA VAL A 51 29.49 8.71 -4.89
C VAL A 51 28.90 8.20 -3.58
N LEU A 52 29.14 8.89 -2.46
CA LEU A 52 28.61 8.47 -1.16
C LEU A 52 27.09 8.59 -1.12
N LEU A 53 26.51 9.61 -1.75
CA LEU A 53 25.06 9.77 -1.93
C LEU A 53 24.49 8.69 -2.86
N MET A 54 25.15 8.35 -3.96
CA MET A 54 24.77 7.25 -4.85
C MET A 54 24.87 5.90 -4.15
N VAL A 55 25.94 5.64 -3.39
CA VAL A 55 26.09 4.42 -2.58
C VAL A 55 25.04 4.41 -1.48
N SER A 56 24.77 5.51 -0.79
CA SER A 56 23.69 5.61 0.21
C SER A 56 22.33 5.34 -0.42
N LEU A 57 22.02 5.89 -1.58
CA LEU A 57 20.76 5.65 -2.30
C LEU A 57 20.68 4.23 -2.86
N TYR A 58 21.79 3.67 -3.32
CA TYR A 58 21.89 2.31 -3.83
C TYR A 58 21.76 1.28 -2.70
N SER A 59 22.45 1.49 -1.57
CA SER A 59 22.26 0.73 -0.34
C SER A 59 20.85 0.91 0.22
N PHE A 60 20.29 2.12 0.16
CA PHE A 60 18.89 2.36 0.52
C PHE A 60 17.97 1.51 -0.35
N ALA A 61 18.13 1.52 -1.67
CA ALA A 61 17.31 0.73 -2.58
C ALA A 61 17.51 -0.77 -2.36
N LEU A 62 18.74 -1.25 -2.30
CA LEU A 62 19.05 -2.66 -2.10
C LEU A 62 18.58 -3.18 -0.75
N PHE A 63 18.90 -2.53 0.37
CA PHE A 63 18.59 -3.03 1.70
C PHE A 63 17.14 -2.76 2.11
N ARG A 64 16.50 -1.70 1.60
CA ARG A 64 15.08 -1.42 1.88
C ARG A 64 14.15 -2.26 1.00
N ASP A 65 14.53 -2.59 -0.23
CA ASP A 65 13.73 -3.47 -1.09
C ASP A 65 14.02 -4.95 -0.78
N ALA A 66 15.25 -5.31 -0.42
CA ALA A 66 15.56 -6.59 0.21
C ALA A 66 14.78 -6.79 1.51
N GLY A 67 14.55 -5.75 2.31
CA GLY A 67 13.72 -5.80 3.52
C GLY A 67 12.24 -6.07 3.26
N ARG A 68 11.75 -5.92 2.02
CA ARG A 68 10.35 -6.21 1.64
C ARG A 68 10.18 -7.53 0.87
N SER A 69 11.20 -7.98 0.13
CA SER A 69 11.13 -9.20 -0.69
C SER A 69 11.97 -10.39 -0.19
N GLN A 70 12.87 -10.20 0.78
CA GLN A 70 13.63 -11.33 1.31
C GLN A 70 12.80 -12.10 2.33
N THR A 71 12.42 -13.31 1.95
CA THR A 71 12.80 -14.61 2.52
C THR A 71 13.73 -14.70 3.76
N ILE A 72 14.22 -13.59 4.33
CA ILE A 72 15.03 -13.48 5.55
C ILE A 72 14.22 -12.76 6.64
N GLN A 73 13.03 -13.28 6.94
CA GLN A 73 12.56 -13.36 8.34
C GLN A 73 13.23 -14.57 9.03
N VAL A 74 14.49 -14.84 8.71
CA VAL A 74 15.27 -15.79 9.47
C VAL A 74 15.73 -15.02 10.69
N GLU A 75 15.21 -15.38 11.85
CA GLU A 75 15.46 -14.70 13.11
C GLU A 75 16.96 -14.57 13.38
N HIS A 76 17.45 -13.36 13.10
CA HIS A 76 18.74 -12.85 13.51
C HIS A 76 18.60 -12.41 14.98
N PRO A 77 19.21 -13.12 15.95
CA PRO A 77 18.95 -12.90 17.37
C PRO A 77 19.34 -11.51 17.87
N LEU A 78 20.24 -10.79 17.18
CA LEU A 78 20.60 -9.41 17.50
C LEU A 78 19.75 -8.42 16.70
N THR A 79 19.57 -8.63 15.39
CA THR A 79 18.87 -7.65 14.53
C THR A 79 17.34 -7.73 14.62
N ASN A 80 16.78 -8.83 15.14
CA ASN A 80 15.34 -8.98 15.37
C ASN A 80 14.89 -8.45 16.75
N THR A 81 15.82 -8.04 17.62
CA THR A 81 15.47 -7.44 18.91
C THR A 81 14.72 -6.12 18.72
N ASN A 82 13.78 -5.83 19.61
CA ASN A 82 13.07 -4.55 19.61
C ASN A 82 14.03 -3.36 19.75
N TYR A 83 15.14 -3.54 20.46
CA TYR A 83 16.16 -2.51 20.65
C TYR A 83 16.88 -2.18 19.34
N TYR A 84 17.30 -3.19 18.59
CA TYR A 84 17.94 -3.00 17.29
C TYR A 84 17.01 -2.30 16.29
N LYS A 85 15.75 -2.73 16.22
CA LYS A 85 14.76 -2.11 15.35
C LYS A 85 14.51 -0.64 15.68
N VAL A 86 14.41 -0.31 16.97
CA VAL A 86 14.26 1.09 17.42
C VAL A 86 15.50 1.89 17.06
N PHE A 87 16.68 1.37 17.37
CA PHE A 87 17.95 2.00 17.03
C PHE A 87 18.05 2.29 15.52
N TYR A 88 17.75 1.30 14.69
CA TYR A 88 17.78 1.42 13.23
C TYR A 88 16.80 2.46 12.69
N VAL A 89 15.61 2.56 13.31
CA VAL A 89 14.59 3.54 12.92
C VAL A 89 14.99 4.97 13.34
N VAL A 90 15.66 5.11 14.48
CA VAL A 90 15.98 6.42 15.08
C VAL A 90 17.35 6.94 14.62
N ILE A 91 18.19 6.11 14.01
CA ILE A 91 19.54 6.51 13.58
C ILE A 91 19.61 7.77 12.69
N PRO A 92 18.69 8.04 11.74
CA PRO A 92 18.78 9.27 10.95
C PRO A 92 18.60 10.54 11.80
N LEU A 93 17.77 10.45 12.84
CA LEU A 93 17.53 11.54 13.79
C LEU A 93 18.72 11.71 14.72
N LEU A 94 19.31 10.61 15.21
CA LEU A 94 20.53 10.66 16.02
C LEU A 94 21.70 11.23 15.23
N GLY A 95 21.84 10.89 13.95
CA GLY A 95 22.83 11.49 13.07
C GLY A 95 22.63 12.98 12.90
N GLY A 96 21.38 13.44 12.79
CA GLY A 96 21.05 14.87 12.72
C GLY A 96 21.44 15.59 14.00
N LEU A 97 21.14 15.00 15.17
CA LEU A 97 21.55 15.52 16.48
C LEU A 97 23.08 15.56 16.63
N ALA A 98 23.78 14.51 16.22
CA ALA A 98 25.24 14.50 16.20
C ALA A 98 25.81 15.61 15.30
N GLY A 99 25.18 15.85 14.15
CA GLY A 99 25.47 16.99 13.29
C GLY A 99 25.22 18.34 13.97
N CYS A 100 24.11 18.51 14.69
CA CYS A 100 23.85 19.73 15.47
C CYS A 100 24.96 20.01 16.49
N VAL A 101 25.35 18.98 17.26
CA VAL A 101 26.40 19.08 18.27
C VAL A 101 27.76 19.37 17.64
N GLY A 102 28.08 18.73 16.51
CA GLY A 102 29.33 18.97 15.78
C GLY A 102 29.44 20.37 15.17
N MET A 103 28.32 21.08 15.02
CA MET A 103 28.27 22.44 14.45
C MET A 103 28.15 23.55 15.50
N ILE A 104 28.29 23.24 16.79
CA ILE A 104 28.35 24.24 17.85
C ILE A 104 29.48 25.23 17.56
N GLY A 105 29.17 26.53 17.60
CA GLY A 105 30.13 27.61 17.31
C GLY A 105 30.15 28.09 15.85
N VAL A 106 29.40 27.45 14.94
CA VAL A 106 29.27 27.92 13.56
C VAL A 106 28.13 28.93 13.44
N SER A 107 28.47 30.16 13.06
CA SER A 107 27.52 31.28 12.96
C SER A 107 26.72 31.30 11.65
N ALA A 108 27.23 30.65 10.59
CA ALA A 108 26.58 30.62 9.30
C ALA A 108 25.49 29.53 9.21
N ILE A 109 24.23 29.94 9.12
CA ILE A 109 23.05 29.05 9.04
C ILE A 109 23.21 27.99 7.94
N LYS A 110 23.74 28.35 6.77
CA LYS A 110 23.94 27.41 5.65
C LYS A 110 24.91 26.28 6.00
N GLN A 111 26.00 26.61 6.69
CA GLN A 111 26.99 25.63 7.12
C GLN A 111 26.41 24.75 8.24
N PHE A 112 25.72 25.37 9.19
CA PHE A 112 25.02 24.67 10.27
C PHE A 112 24.05 23.60 9.73
N LEU A 113 23.17 23.98 8.79
CA LEU A 113 22.24 23.05 8.14
C LEU A 113 22.95 21.95 7.34
N LEU A 114 24.06 22.27 6.67
CA LEU A 114 24.87 21.28 5.96
C LEU A 114 25.48 20.24 6.92
N GLY A 115 25.99 20.68 8.08
CA GLY A 115 26.52 19.77 9.09
C GLY A 115 25.47 18.83 9.68
N ILE A 116 24.23 19.32 9.89
CA ILE A 116 23.10 18.45 10.27
C ILE A 116 22.83 17.40 9.20
N ALA A 117 22.73 17.81 7.94
CA ALA A 117 22.44 16.90 6.84
C ALA A 117 23.54 15.85 6.66
N LEU A 118 24.81 16.26 6.76
CA LEU A 118 25.97 15.36 6.71
C LEU A 118 26.00 14.41 7.90
N GLY A 119 25.65 14.87 9.10
CA GLY A 119 25.54 14.02 10.30
C GLY A 119 24.46 12.94 10.14
N THR A 120 23.27 13.31 9.66
CA THR A 120 22.20 12.35 9.35
C THR A 120 22.68 11.31 8.33
N LEU A 121 23.28 11.76 7.22
CA LEU A 121 23.72 10.89 6.14
C LEU A 121 24.87 9.96 6.59
N GLY A 122 25.88 10.50 7.26
CA GLY A 122 27.02 9.74 7.78
C GLY A 122 26.61 8.67 8.80
N ALA A 123 25.74 9.00 9.76
CA ALA A 123 25.26 8.04 10.75
C ALA A 123 24.45 6.91 10.11
N THR A 124 23.55 7.23 9.16
CA THR A 124 22.81 6.20 8.43
C THR A 124 23.72 5.29 7.62
N PHE A 125 24.71 5.85 6.93
CA PHE A 125 25.67 5.10 6.15
C PHE A 125 26.51 4.17 7.04
N LEU A 126 27.01 4.67 8.17
CA LEU A 126 27.81 3.88 9.11
C LEU A 126 27.03 2.68 9.65
N VAL A 127 25.76 2.87 10.01
CA VAL A 127 24.93 1.74 10.46
C VAL A 127 24.68 0.75 9.33
N TRP A 128 24.38 1.21 8.13
CA TRP A 128 23.98 0.31 7.04
C TRP A 128 25.16 -0.41 6.37
N VAL A 129 26.30 0.25 6.24
CA VAL A 129 27.46 -0.28 5.52
C VAL A 129 28.43 -0.99 6.45
N ILE A 130 28.51 -0.57 7.72
CA ILE A 130 29.47 -1.14 8.69
C ILE A 130 28.75 -1.97 9.73
N LEU A 131 27.76 -1.41 10.44
CA LEU A 131 27.13 -2.10 11.57
C LEU A 131 26.28 -3.30 11.13
N ASP A 132 25.48 -3.18 10.05
CA ASP A 132 24.65 -4.28 9.54
C ASP A 132 25.51 -5.51 9.13
N PRO A 133 26.58 -5.38 8.32
CA PRO A 133 27.43 -6.53 7.98
C PRO A 133 28.19 -7.11 9.18
N VAL A 134 28.69 -6.27 10.08
CA VAL A 134 29.41 -6.72 11.29
C VAL A 134 28.47 -7.51 12.21
N THR A 135 27.24 -7.04 12.43
CA THR A 135 26.27 -7.76 13.24
C THR A 135 25.87 -9.09 12.60
N ALA A 136 25.71 -9.14 11.27
CA ALA A 136 25.46 -10.39 10.56
C ALA A 136 26.63 -11.38 10.70
N LEU A 137 27.88 -10.93 10.62
CA LEU A 137 29.07 -11.75 10.83
C LEU A 137 29.16 -12.28 12.26
N LEU A 138 28.90 -11.41 13.26
CA LEU A 138 28.88 -11.81 14.67
C LEU A 138 27.82 -12.88 14.94
N GLU A 139 26.66 -12.79 14.30
CA GLU A 139 25.63 -13.82 14.42
C GLU A 139 26.02 -15.16 13.80
N MET A 140 26.82 -15.16 12.73
CA MET A 140 27.36 -16.39 12.14
C MET A 140 28.40 -17.06 13.06
N LEU A 141 29.06 -16.29 13.92
CA LEU A 141 30.06 -16.77 14.87
C LEU A 141 29.43 -17.31 16.18
N LEU A 142 28.12 -17.16 16.39
CA LEU A 142 27.45 -17.67 17.59
C LEU A 142 27.38 -19.23 17.62
N PRO A 143 27.48 -19.86 18.80
CA PRO A 143 27.66 -21.32 18.94
C PRO A 143 26.55 -22.19 18.32
N ALA A 144 26.93 -23.41 17.90
CA ALA A 144 26.07 -24.37 17.20
C ALA A 144 24.76 -24.75 17.94
N ALA A 145 24.70 -24.64 19.27
CA ALA A 145 23.48 -24.86 20.06
C ALA A 145 22.34 -23.90 19.69
N SER A 146 22.65 -22.67 19.27
CA SER A 146 21.66 -21.69 18.78
C SER A 146 21.04 -22.12 17.43
N ARG A 147 21.76 -22.92 16.63
CA ARG A 147 21.30 -23.37 15.29
C ARG A 147 20.18 -24.41 15.36
N LYS A 148 20.17 -25.29 16.38
CA LYS A 148 19.12 -26.31 16.55
C LYS A 148 17.77 -25.64 16.87
N HIS A 149 17.76 -24.68 17.78
CA HIS A 149 16.56 -23.91 18.07
C HIS A 149 16.12 -23.01 16.91
N ARG A 150 17.06 -22.55 16.06
CA ARG A 150 16.72 -21.85 14.81
C ARG A 150 15.94 -22.75 13.83
N ALA A 151 16.38 -24.00 13.64
CA ALA A 151 15.71 -24.93 12.74
C ALA A 151 14.28 -25.26 13.21
N GLU A 152 14.11 -25.47 14.52
CA GLU A 152 12.81 -25.74 15.14
C GLU A 152 11.85 -24.55 15.05
N ARG A 153 12.33 -23.33 15.32
CA ARG A 153 11.51 -22.11 15.16
C ARG A 153 11.12 -21.86 13.70
N LEU A 154 12.01 -22.15 12.75
CA LEU A 154 11.70 -22.05 11.32
C LEU A 154 10.62 -23.07 10.90
N ALA A 155 10.64 -24.28 11.45
CA ALA A 155 9.61 -25.28 11.20
C ALA A 155 8.25 -24.82 11.75
N ASN A 156 8.21 -24.33 13.00
CA ASN A 156 6.99 -23.83 13.62
C ASN A 156 6.40 -22.61 12.88
N ALA A 157 7.25 -21.68 12.44
CA ALA A 157 6.80 -20.53 11.65
C ALA A 157 6.23 -20.93 10.28
N LYS A 158 6.74 -21.99 9.64
CA LYS A 158 6.16 -22.53 8.40
C LYS A 158 4.78 -23.13 8.64
N ILE A 159 4.63 -23.92 9.70
CA ILE A 159 3.35 -24.53 10.09
C ILE A 159 2.31 -23.43 10.36
N GLU A 160 2.66 -22.42 11.15
CA GLU A 160 1.74 -21.32 11.45
C GLU A 160 1.32 -20.53 10.19
N ARG A 161 2.24 -20.34 9.24
CA ARG A 161 1.93 -19.70 7.95
C ARG A 161 0.95 -20.52 7.12
N GLU A 162 1.15 -21.84 7.07
CA GLU A 162 0.26 -22.74 6.36
C GLU A 162 -1.13 -22.77 7.00
N GLU A 163 -1.22 -22.81 8.33
CA GLU A 163 -2.51 -22.72 9.02
C GLU A 163 -3.23 -21.40 8.77
N ARG A 164 -2.53 -20.26 8.85
CA ARG A 164 -3.13 -18.95 8.54
C ARG A 164 -3.56 -18.86 7.07
N ARG A 165 -2.82 -19.47 6.16
CA ARG A 165 -3.18 -19.53 4.75
C ARG A 165 -4.44 -20.38 4.55
N ARG A 166 -4.49 -21.58 5.12
CA ARG A 166 -5.67 -22.46 5.06
C ARG A 166 -6.90 -21.82 5.68
N LYS A 167 -6.76 -21.12 6.83
CA LYS A 167 -7.87 -20.39 7.45
C LYS A 167 -8.41 -19.29 6.54
N ARG A 168 -7.53 -18.51 5.89
CA ARG A 168 -7.96 -17.48 4.92
C ARG A 168 -8.63 -18.09 3.69
N GLU A 169 -8.05 -19.15 3.13
CA GLU A 169 -8.63 -19.85 1.98
C GLU A 169 -10.02 -20.43 2.33
N HIS A 170 -10.17 -20.98 3.53
CA HIS A 170 -11.46 -21.48 4.02
C HIS A 170 -12.49 -20.37 4.20
N GLN A 171 -12.12 -19.27 4.85
CA GLN A 171 -13.00 -18.10 5.02
C GLN A 171 -13.42 -17.49 3.67
N LEU A 172 -12.49 -17.43 2.71
CA LEU A 172 -12.78 -16.95 1.35
C LEU A 172 -13.74 -17.89 0.63
N ALA A 173 -13.52 -19.20 0.71
CA ALA A 173 -14.40 -20.19 0.11
C ALA A 173 -15.82 -20.15 0.71
N GLU A 174 -15.93 -19.99 2.03
CA GLU A 174 -17.22 -19.84 2.73
C GLU A 174 -17.95 -18.55 2.30
N ALA A 175 -17.22 -17.43 2.23
CA ALA A 175 -17.79 -16.16 1.77
C ALA A 175 -18.28 -16.24 0.31
N LEU A 176 -17.51 -16.87 -0.58
CA LEU A 176 -17.89 -17.08 -1.98
C LEU A 176 -19.10 -18.00 -2.12
N ALA A 177 -19.14 -19.11 -1.36
CA ALA A 177 -20.28 -20.03 -1.39
C ALA A 177 -21.57 -19.35 -0.91
N LYS A 178 -21.46 -18.50 0.12
CA LYS A 178 -22.58 -17.69 0.61
C LYS A 178 -23.04 -16.67 -0.43
N ASP A 179 -22.12 -15.92 -1.02
CA ASP A 179 -22.42 -14.94 -2.08
C ASP A 179 -23.13 -15.59 -3.28
N GLU A 180 -22.66 -16.77 -3.71
CA GLU A 180 -23.32 -17.51 -4.79
C GLU A 180 -24.75 -17.95 -4.42
N SER A 181 -24.96 -18.41 -3.18
CA SER A 181 -26.29 -18.79 -2.70
C SER A 181 -27.25 -17.59 -2.63
N ASP A 182 -26.76 -16.45 -2.14
CA ASP A 182 -27.53 -15.21 -2.05
C ASP A 182 -27.88 -14.70 -3.45
N ARG A 183 -26.93 -14.77 -4.38
CA ARG A 183 -27.14 -14.39 -5.78
C ARG A 183 -28.18 -15.26 -6.50
N ARG A 184 -28.23 -16.57 -6.23
CA ARG A 184 -29.31 -17.45 -6.76
C ARG A 184 -30.67 -17.07 -6.20
N ARG A 185 -30.76 -16.85 -4.89
CA ARG A 185 -32.00 -16.42 -4.23
C ARG A 185 -32.49 -15.06 -4.77
N TRP A 186 -31.57 -14.12 -4.98
CA TRP A 186 -31.88 -12.82 -5.57
C TRP A 186 -32.33 -12.95 -7.02
N GLN A 187 -31.69 -13.81 -7.81
CA GLN A 187 -32.08 -14.07 -9.20
C GLN A 187 -33.53 -14.56 -9.28
N GLU A 188 -33.91 -15.52 -8.43
CA GLU A 188 -35.30 -16.01 -8.36
C GLU A 188 -36.30 -14.93 -7.95
N ALA A 189 -35.96 -14.15 -6.91
CA ALA A 189 -36.85 -13.11 -6.39
C ALA A 189 -37.01 -11.90 -7.35
N LEU A 190 -35.95 -11.55 -8.08
CA LEU A 190 -35.89 -10.36 -8.92
C LEU A 190 -36.27 -10.63 -10.38
N LYS A 191 -36.23 -11.89 -10.86
CA LYS A 191 -36.62 -12.28 -12.22
C LYS A 191 -37.92 -11.61 -12.73
N PRO A 192 -39.05 -11.64 -12.01
CA PRO A 192 -40.28 -11.02 -12.50
C PRO A 192 -40.19 -9.49 -12.59
N GLN A 193 -39.33 -8.86 -11.78
CA GLN A 193 -39.07 -7.41 -11.87
C GLN A 193 -38.12 -7.10 -13.03
N ALA A 194 -37.13 -7.96 -13.28
CA ALA A 194 -36.19 -7.82 -14.38
C ALA A 194 -36.89 -7.89 -15.74
N GLU A 195 -37.83 -8.83 -15.91
CA GLU A 195 -38.65 -8.96 -17.12
C GLU A 195 -39.52 -7.71 -17.35
N LYS A 196 -40.16 -7.18 -16.29
CA LYS A 196 -40.94 -5.94 -16.36
C LYS A 196 -40.07 -4.73 -16.71
N LEU A 197 -38.89 -4.64 -16.11
CA LEU A 197 -37.94 -3.55 -16.37
C LEU A 197 -37.38 -3.63 -17.80
N ALA A 198 -37.10 -4.83 -18.31
CA ALA A 198 -36.72 -5.05 -19.71
C ALA A 198 -37.85 -4.62 -20.67
N GLY A 199 -39.11 -4.91 -20.33
CA GLY A 199 -40.27 -4.45 -21.09
C GLY A 199 -40.40 -2.92 -21.14
N LEU A 200 -40.12 -2.23 -20.02
CA LEU A 200 -40.08 -0.77 -19.98
C LEU A 200 -38.98 -0.19 -20.89
N LEU A 201 -37.82 -0.86 -20.98
CA LEU A 201 -36.75 -0.46 -21.90
C LEU A 201 -37.13 -0.68 -23.37
N ALA A 202 -37.97 -1.68 -23.69
CA ALA A 202 -38.40 -2.01 -25.05
C ALA A 202 -39.49 -1.08 -25.60
N THR A 203 -40.19 -0.36 -24.72
CA THR A 203 -41.33 0.47 -25.12
C THR A 203 -40.82 1.84 -25.61
N ASN A 204 -40.99 2.13 -26.91
CA ASN A 204 -40.70 3.45 -27.47
C ASN A 204 -41.74 4.49 -26.99
N THR A 205 -41.43 5.12 -25.86
CA THR A 205 -41.68 6.55 -25.54
C THR A 205 -43.04 7.15 -25.88
N VAL A 206 -44.11 6.71 -25.21
CA VAL A 206 -45.32 7.55 -25.08
C VAL A 206 -45.47 8.12 -23.66
N ASP A 207 -44.86 7.50 -22.62
CA ASP A 207 -44.91 8.04 -21.25
C ASP A 207 -43.62 7.75 -20.44
N PHE A 208 -42.56 8.50 -20.74
CA PHE A 208 -41.24 8.33 -20.10
C PHE A 208 -41.29 8.55 -18.57
N ARG A 209 -42.13 9.48 -18.08
CA ARG A 209 -42.29 9.71 -16.63
C ARG A 209 -42.94 8.54 -15.92
N GLN A 210 -43.91 7.89 -16.57
CA GLN A 210 -44.53 6.70 -15.98
C GLN A 210 -43.56 5.51 -15.96
N ALA A 211 -42.73 5.35 -16.98
CA ALA A 211 -41.66 4.35 -17.02
C ALA A 211 -40.62 4.59 -15.91
N GLU A 212 -40.19 5.83 -15.72
CA GLU A 212 -39.26 6.22 -14.65
C GLU A 212 -39.82 5.89 -13.26
N ARG A 213 -41.08 6.26 -12.95
CA ARG A 213 -41.69 5.95 -11.65
C ARG A 213 -41.74 4.44 -11.37
N LYS A 214 -42.17 3.65 -12.36
CA LYS A 214 -42.22 2.18 -12.23
C LYS A 214 -40.82 1.59 -12.08
N ALA A 215 -39.83 2.11 -12.82
CA ALA A 215 -38.44 1.72 -12.67
C ALA A 215 -37.92 2.04 -11.27
N ALA A 216 -38.17 3.24 -10.74
CA ALA A 216 -37.77 3.66 -9.41
C ALA A 216 -38.40 2.78 -8.31
N GLU A 217 -39.69 2.46 -8.41
CA GLU A 217 -40.36 1.53 -7.48
C GLU A 217 -39.72 0.14 -7.48
N MET A 218 -39.35 -0.38 -8.66
CA MET A 218 -38.62 -1.65 -8.77
C MET A 218 -37.22 -1.55 -8.17
N GLY A 219 -36.51 -0.44 -8.37
CA GLY A 219 -35.22 -0.16 -7.75
C GLY A 219 -35.29 -0.11 -6.22
N ILE A 220 -36.31 0.55 -5.66
CA ILE A 220 -36.55 0.62 -4.20
C ILE A 220 -36.85 -0.78 -3.64
N LYS A 221 -37.68 -1.58 -4.32
CA LYS A 221 -37.97 -2.97 -3.90
C LYS A 221 -36.72 -3.84 -3.92
N ALA A 222 -35.89 -3.74 -4.96
CA ALA A 222 -34.63 -4.46 -5.02
C ALA A 222 -33.68 -4.03 -3.88
N TRP A 223 -33.62 -2.73 -3.58
CA TRP A 223 -32.83 -2.20 -2.48
C TRP A 223 -33.31 -2.70 -1.11
N GLN A 224 -34.62 -2.84 -0.90
CA GLN A 224 -35.17 -3.41 0.34
C GLN A 224 -34.85 -4.91 0.51
N ILE A 225 -34.68 -5.65 -0.59
CA ILE A 225 -34.40 -7.09 -0.55
C ILE A 225 -32.94 -7.39 -0.20
N GLY A 226 -31.98 -6.63 -0.75
CA GLY A 226 -30.55 -6.91 -0.56
C GLY A 226 -29.62 -5.73 -0.87
N GLY A 227 -30.14 -4.51 -0.71
CA GLY A 227 -29.36 -3.29 -0.89
C GLY A 227 -28.86 -3.10 -2.31
N LEU A 228 -27.62 -2.62 -2.43
CA LEU A 228 -27.01 -2.27 -3.71
C LEU A 228 -26.73 -3.49 -4.60
N GLY A 229 -26.43 -4.65 -4.00
CA GLY A 229 -26.17 -5.90 -4.73
C GLY A 229 -27.38 -6.33 -5.55
N CYS A 230 -28.56 -6.36 -4.94
CA CYS A 230 -29.83 -6.65 -5.62
C CYS A 230 -30.17 -5.65 -6.72
N MET A 231 -29.94 -4.34 -6.50
CA MET A 231 -30.17 -3.34 -7.54
C MET A 231 -29.28 -3.57 -8.77
N ARG A 232 -27.98 -3.82 -8.56
CA ARG A 232 -27.05 -4.12 -9.65
C ARG A 232 -27.46 -5.39 -10.39
N GLN A 233 -27.76 -6.46 -9.66
CA GLN A 233 -28.20 -7.70 -10.27
C GLN A 233 -29.52 -7.54 -11.06
N LEU A 234 -30.49 -6.77 -10.54
CA LEU A 234 -31.74 -6.47 -11.24
C LEU A 234 -31.48 -5.75 -12.57
N ARG A 235 -30.60 -4.73 -12.58
CA ARG A 235 -30.21 -4.03 -13.80
C ARG A 235 -29.55 -4.98 -14.79
N ASP A 236 -28.58 -5.77 -14.34
CA ASP A 236 -27.82 -6.67 -15.21
C ASP A 236 -28.73 -7.74 -15.83
N MET A 237 -29.67 -8.28 -15.06
CA MET A 237 -30.70 -9.20 -15.56
C MET A 237 -31.63 -8.53 -16.58
N ALA A 238 -32.13 -7.32 -16.29
CA ALA A 238 -33.02 -6.60 -17.20
C ALA A 238 -32.32 -6.25 -18.53
N ILE A 239 -31.06 -5.83 -18.48
CA ILE A 239 -30.24 -5.57 -19.67
C ILE A 239 -30.01 -6.86 -20.46
N GLY A 240 -29.70 -7.98 -19.77
CA GLY A 240 -29.53 -9.29 -20.41
C GLY A 240 -30.78 -9.75 -21.16
N ILE A 241 -31.94 -9.71 -20.49
CA ILE A 241 -33.24 -10.08 -21.07
C ILE A 241 -33.56 -9.18 -22.28
N TYR A 242 -33.32 -7.87 -22.17
CA TYR A 242 -33.55 -6.95 -23.29
C TYR A 242 -32.67 -7.30 -24.50
N ARG A 243 -31.38 -7.60 -24.30
CA ARG A 243 -30.45 -7.95 -25.40
C ARG A 243 -30.90 -9.19 -26.13
N GLU A 244 -31.32 -10.21 -25.39
CA GLU A 244 -31.85 -11.45 -25.93
C GLU A 244 -33.12 -11.20 -26.76
N GLN A 245 -34.03 -10.36 -26.27
CA GLN A 245 -35.31 -10.07 -26.96
C GLN A 245 -35.16 -9.16 -28.18
N ASN A 246 -34.17 -8.24 -28.20
CA ASN A 246 -34.03 -7.21 -29.23
C ASN A 246 -32.81 -7.40 -30.16
N GLN A 247 -32.33 -8.64 -30.34
CA GLN A 247 -31.25 -9.01 -31.27
C GLN A 247 -30.00 -8.12 -31.16
N ASN A 248 -29.53 -7.84 -29.93
CA ASN A 248 -28.33 -7.02 -29.68
C ASN A 248 -28.34 -5.59 -30.27
N LYS A 249 -29.51 -4.97 -30.49
CA LYS A 249 -29.56 -3.53 -30.77
C LYS A 249 -28.93 -2.72 -29.63
N ALA A 250 -28.30 -1.58 -29.98
CA ALA A 250 -27.65 -0.70 -29.02
C ALA A 250 -28.65 -0.25 -27.94
N ILE A 251 -28.39 -0.65 -26.69
CA ILE A 251 -29.21 -0.30 -25.54
C ILE A 251 -28.74 1.03 -24.99
N VAL A 252 -29.65 1.99 -24.88
CA VAL A 252 -29.44 3.16 -24.03
C VAL A 252 -29.87 2.77 -22.62
N ASP A 253 -28.92 2.71 -21.70
CA ASP A 253 -29.16 2.31 -20.30
C ASP A 253 -29.86 3.44 -19.52
N TYR A 254 -31.16 3.58 -19.73
CA TYR A 254 -31.99 4.53 -19.00
C TYR A 254 -32.18 4.16 -17.53
N ILE A 255 -31.96 2.90 -17.14
CA ILE A 255 -32.03 2.45 -15.73
C ILE A 255 -31.03 3.23 -14.90
N SER A 256 -29.83 3.46 -15.46
CA SER A 256 -28.82 4.29 -14.82
C SER A 256 -29.42 5.63 -14.37
N SER A 257 -30.09 6.34 -15.28
CA SER A 257 -30.69 7.66 -15.05
C SER A 257 -31.93 7.60 -14.15
N TRP A 258 -32.80 6.60 -14.31
CA TRP A 258 -34.03 6.47 -13.52
C TRP A 258 -33.79 6.14 -12.05
N TRP A 259 -32.64 5.54 -11.73
CA TRP A 259 -32.27 5.21 -10.34
C TRP A 259 -31.27 6.21 -9.75
N ASP A 260 -31.02 7.34 -10.42
CA ASP A 260 -30.20 8.39 -9.83
C ASP A 260 -30.88 8.91 -8.55
N GLY A 261 -30.15 8.91 -7.44
CA GLY A 261 -30.70 9.24 -6.11
C GLY A 261 -31.17 8.05 -5.26
N ILE A 262 -31.31 6.83 -5.79
CA ILE A 262 -31.58 5.62 -4.98
C ILE A 262 -30.25 5.06 -4.46
N GLY A 263 -29.69 5.69 -3.42
CA GLY A 263 -28.41 5.32 -2.85
C GLY A 263 -27.21 5.51 -3.81
N ARG A 264 -25.99 5.19 -3.36
CA ARG A 264 -24.76 5.31 -4.17
C ARG A 264 -24.51 4.05 -5.03
N TRP A 265 -25.54 3.54 -5.70
CA TRP A 265 -25.49 2.22 -6.36
C TRP A 265 -24.50 2.14 -7.54
N ARG A 266 -24.26 3.27 -8.23
CA ARG A 266 -23.32 3.38 -9.36
C ARG A 266 -21.84 3.29 -8.96
N SER A 267 -21.49 3.52 -7.70
CA SER A 267 -20.11 3.50 -7.22
C SER A 267 -19.91 2.38 -6.21
N PRO A 268 -19.02 1.40 -6.45
CA PRO A 268 -18.56 0.52 -5.37
C PRO A 268 -17.93 1.42 -4.29
N SER A 269 -18.37 1.27 -3.06
CA SER A 269 -17.76 2.04 -1.98
C SER A 269 -16.31 1.55 -1.83
N LEU A 270 -15.37 2.46 -1.55
CA LEU A 270 -13.98 2.09 -1.26
C LEU A 270 -13.88 1.06 -0.12
N GLN A 271 -14.87 0.99 0.77
CA GLN A 271 -14.99 -0.04 1.80
C GLN A 271 -15.32 -1.44 1.25
N GLU A 272 -16.10 -1.56 0.17
CA GLU A 272 -16.34 -2.86 -0.51
C GLU A 272 -15.11 -3.35 -1.29
N MET A 273 -14.30 -2.44 -1.83
CA MET A 273 -13.04 -2.80 -2.51
C MET A 273 -11.89 -3.12 -1.55
N ILE A 274 -11.95 -2.65 -0.30
CA ILE A 274 -10.91 -2.88 0.71
C ILE A 274 -11.23 -4.11 1.60
N ASN A 275 -12.48 -4.60 1.59
CA ASN A 275 -12.92 -5.78 2.35
C ASN A 275 -13.02 -7.07 1.50
N LEU A 276 -12.52 -7.04 0.25
CA LEU A 276 -12.22 -8.22 -0.58
C LEU A 276 -10.74 -8.61 -0.42
#